data_AF-A0A1V2ATN7-F1
#
_entry.id   AF-A0A1V2ATN7-F1
#
_cell.length_a   1.000
_cell.length_b   1.000
_cell.length_c   1.000
_cell.angle_alpha   90.00
_cell.angle_beta   90.00
_cell.angle_gamma   90.00
#
_symmetry.space_group_name_H-M   'P 1'
#
loop_
_entity.id
_entity.type
_entity.pdbx_description
1 polymer ?
#
loop_
_entity_poly.entity_id
_entity_poly.type
_entity_poly.pdbx_seq_one_letter_code
_entity_poly.pdbx_strand_id
1 'polypeptide(L)'
;AVLAVIVGVIFIQQAVRKIPIQYAKRVTGGNGGYAGAQNTHLPLKVNSAGVIPVIFAVSFLITPPTIAQFFPKHDVSQWIIANFNYSHPVGMIIYVALIVAFTYFYAFVQVNPEQMSENLNKQGGYVPGIRPGKNTEQYLTKILYRLTFVGS
;
A
#
# COMPACT_ATOMS: atom_id res chain seq x y z
N ALA A 1 -4.00 4.21 28.09
CA ALA A 1 -4.67 3.97 26.79
C ALA A 1 -3.92 4.62 25.63
N VAL A 2 -3.72 5.95 25.63
CA VAL A 2 -3.07 6.67 24.50
C VAL A 2 -1.65 6.19 24.18
N LEU A 3 -0.81 5.92 25.19
CA LEU A 3 0.54 5.40 24.96
C LEU A 3 0.56 4.04 24.23
N ALA A 4 -0.39 3.15 24.51
CA ALA A 4 -0.49 1.85 23.84
C ALA A 4 -0.84 2.02 22.35
N VAL A 5 -1.72 2.97 22.04
CA VAL A 5 -2.07 3.32 20.65
C VAL A 5 -0.86 3.91 19.93
N ILE A 6 -0.14 4.85 20.56
CA ILE A 6 1.06 5.45 19.97
C ILE A 6 2.12 4.39 19.66
N VAL A 7 2.44 3.53 20.64
CA VAL A 7 3.42 2.45 20.44
C VAL A 7 2.97 1.49 19.34
N GLY A 8 1.68 1.16 19.28
CA GLY A 8 1.10 0.33 18.21
C GLY A 8 1.23 0.97 16.83
N VAL A 9 0.94 2.27 16.70
CA VAL A 9 1.08 3.01 15.45
C VAL A 9 2.55 3.07 15.02
N ILE A 10 3.48 3.39 15.93
CA ILE A 10 4.92 3.41 15.64
C ILE A 10 5.38 2.03 15.16
N PHE A 11 4.94 0.96 15.81
CA PHE A 11 5.30 -0.41 15.44
C PHE A 11 4.87 -0.75 14.01
N ILE A 12 3.62 -0.47 13.64
CA ILE A 12 3.11 -0.70 12.29
C ILE A 12 3.82 0.19 11.26
N GLN A 13 4.09 1.45 11.62
CA GLN A 13 4.68 2.42 10.70
C GLN A 13 6.17 2.17 10.42
N GLN A 14 6.91 1.64 11.38
CA GLN A 14 8.31 1.22 11.19
C GLN A 14 8.45 -0.20 10.62
N ALA A 15 7.37 -0.99 10.58
CA ALA A 15 7.40 -2.32 10.02
C ALA A 15 7.69 -2.27 8.51
N VAL A 16 8.79 -2.91 8.12
CA VAL A 16 9.22 -3.03 6.73
C VAL A 16 9.49 -4.49 6.39
N ARG A 17 8.98 -4.91 5.24
CA ARG A 17 9.33 -6.18 4.62
C ARG A 17 10.56 -5.99 3.76
N LYS A 18 11.67 -6.57 4.19
CA LYS A 18 12.95 -6.54 3.46
C LYS A 18 12.95 -7.65 2.40
N ILE A 19 12.95 -7.28 1.13
CA ILE A 19 13.08 -8.23 0.02
C ILE A 19 14.56 -8.29 -0.38
N PRO A 20 15.24 -9.45 -0.27
CA PRO A 20 16.65 -9.55 -0.65
C PRO A 20 16.80 -9.35 -2.16
N ILE A 21 17.74 -8.48 -2.54
CA ILE A 21 18.12 -8.23 -3.93
C ILE A 21 19.62 -8.39 -4.08
N GLN A 22 20.04 -8.84 -5.24
CA GLN A 22 21.44 -8.96 -5.61
C GLN A 22 21.67 -8.18 -6.89
N TYR A 23 22.72 -7.36 -6.89
CA TYR A 23 23.16 -6.67 -8.09
C TYR A 23 24.22 -7.53 -8.77
N ALA A 24 24.05 -7.77 -10.08
CA ALA A 24 25.05 -8.44 -10.88
C ALA A 24 26.29 -7.55 -11.01
N LYS A 25 27.32 -7.81 -10.21
CA LYS A 25 28.63 -7.18 -10.37
C LYS A 25 29.43 -7.97 -11.43
N ARG A 26 30.09 -7.26 -12.35
CA ARG A 26 31.06 -7.88 -13.28
C ARG A 26 32.15 -8.57 -12.47
N VAL A 27 32.29 -9.89 -12.61
CA VAL A 27 33.44 -10.64 -12.09
C VAL A 27 34.63 -10.30 -12.98
N THR A 28 35.40 -9.27 -12.61
CA THR A 28 36.69 -9.01 -13.25
C THR A 28 37.67 -10.08 -12.77
N GLY A 29 38.29 -10.77 -13.72
CA GLY A 29 38.99 -12.04 -13.52
C GLY A 29 40.18 -12.04 -12.56
N GLY A 30 40.53 -13.26 -12.13
CA GLY A 30 41.79 -13.58 -11.45
C GLY A 30 41.58 -14.09 -10.02
N ASN A 31 41.58 -15.42 -9.87
CA ASN A 31 41.66 -16.17 -8.61
C ASN A 31 40.55 -15.99 -7.57
N GLY A 32 39.69 -17.02 -7.47
CA GLY A 32 39.36 -17.61 -6.18
C GLY A 32 38.67 -16.72 -5.17
N GLY A 33 37.63 -16.02 -5.60
CA GLY A 33 36.75 -15.32 -4.68
C GLY A 33 35.45 -15.00 -5.39
N TYR A 34 34.37 -15.65 -4.96
CA TYR A 34 33.01 -15.20 -5.22
C TYR A 34 32.90 -13.84 -4.53
N ALA A 35 33.36 -12.78 -5.20
CA ALA A 35 33.47 -11.45 -4.66
C ALA A 35 32.04 -10.88 -4.57
N GLY A 36 31.40 -11.24 -3.45
CA GLY A 36 30.19 -10.70 -2.86
C GLY A 36 29.21 -10.09 -3.84
N ALA A 37 28.19 -10.87 -4.23
CA ALA A 37 26.89 -10.25 -4.45
C ALA A 37 26.57 -9.46 -3.17
N GLN A 38 26.66 -8.13 -3.23
CA GLN A 38 26.40 -7.29 -2.08
C GLN A 38 24.91 -7.52 -1.77
N ASN A 39 24.64 -8.26 -0.69
CA ASN A 39 23.29 -8.61 -0.27
C ASN A 39 22.62 -7.31 0.18
N THR A 40 21.94 -6.67 -0.75
CA THR A 40 21.11 -5.51 -0.50
C THR A 40 19.68 -5.98 -0.30
N HIS A 41 18.85 -5.13 0.29
CA HIS A 41 17.42 -5.40 0.39
C HIS A 41 16.64 -4.20 -0.10
N LEU A 42 15.54 -4.49 -0.79
CA LEU A 42 14.52 -3.52 -1.13
C LEU A 42 13.51 -3.47 0.02
N PRO A 43 13.42 -2.36 0.77
CA PRO A 43 12.44 -2.22 1.83
C PRO A 43 11.06 -1.89 1.24
N LEU A 44 10.06 -2.74 1.50
CA LEU A 44 8.66 -2.41 1.29
C LEU A 44 8.00 -2.13 2.64
N LYS A 45 7.40 -0.95 2.82
CA LYS A 45 6.67 -0.61 4.04
C LYS A 45 5.37 -1.43 4.13
N VAL A 46 4.95 -1.79 5.34
CA VAL A 46 3.66 -2.47 5.58
C VAL A 46 2.50 -1.54 5.21
N ASN A 47 2.55 -0.29 5.68
CA ASN A 47 1.66 0.77 5.23
C ASN A 47 2.42 1.72 4.29
N SER A 48 2.51 1.37 3.01
CA SER A 48 3.03 2.29 1.99
C SER A 48 2.10 3.49 1.82
N ALA A 49 0.79 3.26 1.94
CA ALA A 49 -0.27 4.20 1.60
C ALA A 49 -0.36 5.42 2.54
N GLY A 50 0.15 5.30 3.76
CA GLY A 50 0.18 6.38 4.74
C GLY A 50 -1.22 6.82 5.17
N VAL A 51 -1.46 8.14 5.18
CA VAL A 51 -2.72 8.77 5.63
C VAL A 51 -3.61 9.20 4.45
N ILE A 52 -3.12 9.11 3.22
CA ILE A 52 -3.84 9.61 2.04
C ILE A 52 -5.15 8.84 1.77
N PRO A 53 -5.21 7.49 1.85
CA PRO A 53 -6.45 6.76 1.63
C PRO A 53 -7.59 7.14 2.56
N VAL A 54 -7.30 7.38 3.85
CA VAL A 54 -8.33 7.74 4.82
C VAL A 54 -8.89 9.14 4.53
N ILE A 55 -8.05 10.07 4.04
CA ILE A 55 -8.50 11.39 3.61
C ILE A 55 -9.47 11.26 2.41
N PHE A 56 -9.13 10.44 1.41
CA PHE A 56 -10.03 10.18 0.28
C PHE A 56 -11.33 9.50 0.71
N ALA A 57 -11.27 8.54 1.63
CA ALA A 57 -12.44 7.88 2.17
C ALA A 57 -13.39 8.88 2.85
N VAL A 58 -12.86 9.82 3.66
CA VAL A 58 -13.67 10.88 4.28
C VAL A 58 -14.29 11.78 3.21
N SER A 59 -13.50 12.26 2.25
CA SER A 59 -14.00 13.11 1.17
C SER A 59 -15.13 12.46 0.37
N PHE A 60 -15.02 11.16 0.05
CA PHE A 60 -16.08 10.41 -0.62
C PHE A 60 -17.31 10.19 0.27
N LEU A 61 -17.11 9.98 1.59
CA LEU A 61 -18.22 9.81 2.53
C LEU A 61 -19.05 11.09 2.68
N ILE A 62 -18.42 12.27 2.73
CA ILE A 62 -19.11 13.56 2.94
C ILE A 62 -19.72 14.13 1.66
N THR A 63 -19.29 13.67 0.49
CA THR A 63 -19.75 14.22 -0.80
C THR A 63 -21.26 14.01 -1.03
N PRO A 64 -21.83 12.79 -0.88
CA PRO A 64 -23.26 12.57 -1.07
C PRO A 64 -24.15 13.37 -0.10
N PRO A 65 -23.88 13.44 1.21
CA PRO A 65 -24.59 14.33 2.13
C PRO A 65 -24.51 15.81 1.72
N THR A 66 -23.34 16.28 1.28
CA THR A 66 -23.15 17.67 0.84
C THR A 66 -24.03 17.99 -0.36
N ILE A 67 -24.15 17.07 -1.32
CA ILE A 67 -25.03 17.23 -2.49
C ILE A 67 -26.51 17.16 -2.07
N ALA A 68 -26.86 16.22 -1.18
CA ALA A 68 -28.21 16.03 -0.68
C ALA A 68 -28.74 17.25 0.11
N GLN A 69 -27.85 18.00 0.76
CA GLN A 69 -28.20 19.24 1.47
C GLN A 69 -28.74 20.34 0.54
N PHE A 70 -28.39 20.33 -0.76
CA PHE A 70 -28.98 21.27 -1.72
C PHE A 70 -30.44 20.96 -2.06
N PHE A 71 -30.92 19.73 -1.80
CA PHE A 71 -32.29 19.29 -2.06
C PHE A 71 -32.95 18.68 -0.81
N PRO A 72 -33.22 19.47 0.24
CA PRO A 72 -33.57 18.95 1.57
C PRO A 72 -34.98 18.33 1.70
N LYS A 73 -35.87 18.57 0.72
CA LYS A 73 -37.29 18.15 0.77
C LYS A 73 -37.57 16.79 0.11
N HIS A 74 -36.55 16.08 -0.37
CA HIS A 74 -36.72 14.79 -1.02
C HIS A 74 -36.39 13.65 -0.05
N ASP A 75 -37.24 12.62 0.04
CA ASP A 75 -37.06 11.48 0.97
C ASP A 75 -35.71 10.78 0.76
N VAL A 76 -35.28 10.68 -0.49
CA VAL A 76 -33.97 10.14 -0.89
C VAL A 76 -32.80 10.95 -0.31
N SER A 77 -32.90 12.29 -0.26
CA SER A 77 -31.86 13.15 0.32
C SER A 77 -31.72 12.91 1.82
N GLN A 78 -32.85 12.76 2.53
CA GLN A 78 -32.84 12.46 3.96
C GLN A 78 -32.28 11.06 4.24
N TRP A 79 -32.60 10.07 3.40
CA TRP A 79 -32.01 8.74 3.47
C TRP A 79 -30.50 8.78 3.27
N ILE A 80 -29.98 9.53 2.29
CA ILE A 80 -28.53 9.67 2.05
C ILE A 80 -27.85 10.30 3.27
N ILE A 81 -28.39 11.40 3.81
CA ILE A 81 -27.82 12.09 4.97
C ILE A 81 -27.80 11.19 6.21
N ALA A 82 -28.84 10.38 6.43
CA ALA A 82 -28.91 9.45 7.55
C ALA A 82 -27.92 8.27 7.41
N ASN A 83 -27.78 7.72 6.21
CA ASN A 83 -26.98 6.50 5.98
C ASN A 83 -25.48 6.77 5.73
N PHE A 84 -25.10 7.94 5.22
CA PHE A 84 -23.70 8.34 4.99
C PHE A 84 -23.05 9.05 6.19
N ASN A 85 -23.67 8.97 7.36
CA ASN A 85 -23.08 9.47 8.60
C ASN A 85 -22.18 8.41 9.25
N TYR A 86 -20.92 8.74 9.53
CA TYR A 86 -19.96 7.86 10.23
C TYR A 86 -20.41 7.46 11.65
N SER A 87 -21.37 8.18 12.24
CA SER A 87 -21.95 7.85 13.55
C SER A 87 -22.98 6.72 13.49
N HIS A 88 -23.54 6.42 12.31
CA HIS A 88 -24.46 5.30 12.12
C HIS A 88 -23.68 4.03 11.70
N PRO A 89 -24.14 2.83 12.11
CA PRO A 89 -23.46 1.57 11.76
C PRO A 89 -23.29 1.36 10.26
N VAL A 90 -24.29 1.78 9.46
CA VAL A 90 -24.25 1.68 7.99
C VAL A 90 -23.15 2.57 7.41
N GLY A 91 -23.10 3.84 7.82
CA GLY A 91 -22.07 4.78 7.37
C GLY A 91 -20.68 4.40 7.86
N MET A 92 -20.56 3.80 9.04
CA MET A 92 -19.29 3.25 9.54
C MET A 92 -18.80 2.08 8.70
N ILE A 93 -19.68 1.15 8.31
CA ILE A 93 -19.32 0.02 7.43
C ILE A 93 -18.87 0.54 6.05
N ILE A 94 -19.62 1.49 5.48
CA ILE A 94 -19.25 2.13 4.20
C ILE A 94 -17.90 2.83 4.34
N TYR A 95 -17.68 3.56 5.44
CA TYR A 95 -16.43 4.26 5.68
C TYR A 95 -15.23 3.31 5.80
N VAL A 96 -15.35 2.22 6.57
CA VAL A 96 -14.31 1.19 6.67
C VAL A 96 -14.06 0.52 5.31
N ALA A 97 -15.11 0.19 4.56
CA ALA A 97 -14.97 -0.39 3.24
C ALA A 97 -14.25 0.55 2.26
N LEU A 98 -14.55 1.85 2.31
CA LEU A 98 -13.86 2.87 1.51
C LEU A 98 -12.40 3.01 1.92
N ILE A 99 -12.07 3.02 3.22
CA ILE A 99 -10.68 3.05 3.69
C ILE A 99 -9.91 1.86 3.12
N VAL A 100 -10.45 0.64 3.24
CA VAL A 100 -9.79 -0.56 2.74
C VAL A 100 -9.61 -0.46 1.22
N ALA A 101 -10.67 -0.14 0.47
CA ALA A 101 -10.61 -0.02 -0.99
C ALA A 101 -9.57 1.01 -1.45
N PHE A 102 -9.57 2.22 -0.88
CA PHE A 102 -8.60 3.26 -1.23
C PHE A 102 -7.19 2.92 -0.77
N THR A 103 -7.02 2.20 0.34
CA THR A 103 -5.70 1.78 0.82
C THR A 103 -5.07 0.79 -0.15
N TYR A 104 -5.86 -0.17 -0.64
CA TYR A 104 -5.45 -1.05 -1.73
C TYR A 104 -5.08 -0.28 -2.99
N PHE A 105 -6.01 0.53 -3.50
CA PHE A 105 -5.79 1.28 -4.73
C PHE A 105 -4.51 2.15 -4.65
N TYR A 106 -4.38 2.94 -3.58
CA TYR A 106 -3.27 3.86 -3.43
C TYR A 106 -1.93 3.15 -3.19
N ALA A 107 -1.91 2.04 -2.43
CA ALA A 107 -0.70 1.24 -2.26
C ALA A 107 -0.16 0.71 -3.61
N PHE A 108 -1.05 0.27 -4.51
CA PHE A 108 -0.67 -0.18 -5.85
C PHE A 108 -0.13 0.95 -6.72
N VAL A 109 -0.80 2.11 -6.71
CA VAL A 109 -0.36 3.29 -7.48
C VAL A 109 0.99 3.80 -7.00
N GLN A 110 1.21 3.84 -5.69
CA GLN A 110 2.43 4.39 -5.10
C GLN A 110 3.65 3.48 -5.26
N VAL A 111 3.48 2.17 -5.02
CA VAL A 111 4.60 1.22 -5.09
C VAL A 111 4.89 0.84 -6.54
N ASN A 112 3.87 0.79 -7.40
CA ASN A 112 3.95 0.42 -8.81
C ASN A 112 4.93 -0.76 -9.08
N PRO A 113 4.51 -2.01 -8.84
CA PRO A 113 5.38 -3.18 -8.94
C PRO A 113 5.98 -3.39 -10.34
N GLU A 114 5.27 -2.96 -11.38
CA GLU A 114 5.74 -3.01 -12.78
C GLU A 114 6.97 -2.12 -12.96
N GLN A 115 6.84 -0.82 -12.68
CA GLN A 115 7.95 0.13 -12.78
C GLN A 115 9.11 -0.25 -11.85
N MET A 116 8.81 -0.74 -10.65
CA MET A 116 9.83 -1.17 -9.69
C MET A 116 10.62 -2.38 -10.21
N SER A 117 9.96 -3.35 -10.83
CA SER A 117 10.61 -4.51 -11.43
C SER A 117 11.48 -4.15 -12.64
N GLU A 118 11.00 -3.20 -13.47
CA GLU A 118 11.71 -2.71 -14.63
C GLU A 118 12.96 -1.91 -14.21
N ASN A 119 12.83 -1.03 -13.22
CA ASN A 119 13.94 -0.29 -12.65
C ASN A 119 14.99 -1.22 -12.02
N LEU A 120 14.56 -2.27 -11.31
CA LEU A 120 15.48 -3.26 -10.75
C LEU A 120 16.27 -3.97 -11.86
N ASN A 121 15.59 -4.38 -12.93
CA ASN A 121 16.22 -5.01 -14.09
C ASN A 121 17.20 -4.06 -14.82
N LYS A 122 16.82 -2.79 -15.03
CA LYS A 122 17.67 -1.76 -15.64
C LYS A 122 18.94 -1.49 -14.83
N GLN A 123 18.87 -1.59 -13.50
CA GLN A 123 20.04 -1.45 -12.61
C GLN A 123 20.88 -2.74 -12.50
N GLY A 124 20.55 -3.80 -13.24
CA GLY A 124 21.22 -5.10 -13.13
C GLY A 124 20.96 -5.81 -11.80
N GLY A 125 19.92 -5.39 -11.07
CA GLY A 125 19.45 -6.02 -9.84
C GLY A 125 18.47 -7.16 -10.15
N TYR A 126 18.48 -8.18 -9.32
CA TYR A 126 17.50 -9.26 -9.38
C TYR A 126 17.20 -9.82 -8.00
N VAL A 127 16.02 -10.42 -7.86
CA VAL A 127 15.63 -11.16 -6.65
C VAL A 127 16.15 -12.59 -6.79
N PRO A 128 16.97 -13.10 -5.86
CA PRO A 128 17.48 -14.48 -5.93
C PRO A 128 16.34 -15.50 -6.06
N GLY A 129 16.45 -16.41 -7.03
CA GLY A 129 15.44 -17.44 -7.28
C GLY A 129 14.26 -17.02 -8.18
N ILE A 130 14.21 -15.76 -8.64
CA ILE A 130 13.15 -15.26 -9.53
C ILE A 130 13.77 -14.64 -10.78
N ARG A 131 13.26 -15.03 -11.96
CA ARG A 131 13.74 -14.49 -13.23
C ARG A 131 13.37 -13.01 -13.35
N PRO A 132 14.32 -12.10 -13.67
CA PRO A 132 14.04 -10.67 -13.84
C PRO A 132 12.94 -10.36 -14.86
N GLY A 133 12.24 -9.25 -14.66
CA GLY A 133 11.10 -8.82 -15.47
C GLY A 133 9.76 -9.27 -14.88
N LYS A 134 8.90 -9.85 -15.71
CA LYS A 134 7.49 -10.16 -15.36
C LYS A 134 7.32 -11.08 -14.14
N ASN A 135 8.24 -12.01 -13.90
CA ASN A 135 8.15 -12.87 -12.70
C ASN A 135 8.49 -12.09 -11.41
N THR A 136 9.41 -11.14 -11.48
CA THR A 136 9.71 -10.23 -10.36
C THR A 136 8.53 -9.31 -10.06
N GLU A 137 7.90 -8.76 -11.10
CA GLU A 137 6.66 -7.97 -10.95
C GLU A 137 5.57 -8.76 -10.23
N GLN A 138 5.24 -9.97 -10.71
CA GLN A 138 4.20 -10.81 -10.10
C GLN A 138 4.51 -11.15 -8.63
N TYR A 139 5.80 -11.37 -8.31
CA TYR A 139 6.24 -11.61 -6.95
C TYR A 139 6.04 -10.38 -6.05
N LEU A 140 6.44 -9.19 -6.52
CA LEU A 140 6.25 -7.93 -5.79
C LEU A 140 4.76 -7.64 -5.60
N THR A 141 3.94 -7.83 -6.64
CA THR A 141 2.48 -7.68 -6.59
C THR A 141 1.85 -8.60 -5.54
N LYS A 142 2.23 -9.88 -5.49
CA LYS A 142 1.71 -10.83 -4.50
C LYS A 142 2.10 -10.45 -3.07
N ILE A 143 3.31 -9.93 -2.87
CA ILE A 143 3.76 -9.43 -1.57
C ILE A 143 2.98 -8.18 -1.19
N LEU A 144 2.79 -7.25 -2.12
CA LEU A 144 2.06 -6.01 -1.90
C LEU A 144 0.61 -6.28 -1.48
N TYR A 145 -0.11 -7.17 -2.19
CA TYR A 145 -1.47 -7.57 -1.79
C TYR A 145 -1.56 -8.08 -0.34
N ARG A 146 -0.59 -8.90 0.08
CA ARG A 146 -0.55 -9.46 1.45
C ARG A 146 -0.15 -8.43 2.50
N LEU A 147 0.77 -7.53 2.16
CA LEU A 147 1.19 -6.45 3.06
C LEU A 147 0.05 -5.44 3.25
N THR A 148 -0.58 -5.04 2.15
CA THR A 148 -1.68 -4.08 2.20
C THR A 148 -2.87 -4.61 2.97
N PHE A 149 -3.16 -5.92 2.92
CA PHE A 149 -4.21 -6.54 3.75
C PHE A 149 -4.00 -6.35 5.25
N VAL A 150 -2.73 -6.30 5.70
CA VAL A 150 -2.40 -6.10 7.12
C VAL A 150 -2.37 -4.60 7.48
N GLY A 151 -2.15 -3.74 6.49
CA GLY A 151 -2.07 -2.29 6.66
C GLY A 151 -3.39 -1.54 6.51
N SER A 152 -4.36 -2.10 5.77
CA SER A 152 -5.72 -1.56 5.55
C SER A 152 -6.69 -2.01 6.63
#